data_AF-G2G455-F1
#
_entry.id   AF-G2G455-F1
#
_cell.length_a   1.000
_cell.length_b   1.000
_cell.length_c   1.000
_cell.angle_alpha   90.00
_cell.angle_beta   90.00
_cell.angle_gamma   90.00
#
_symmetry.space_group_name_H-M   'P 1'
#
loop_
_entity.id
_entity.type
_entity.pdbx_description
1 polymer ?
#
loop_
_entity_poly.entity_id
_entity_poly.type
_entity_poly.pdbx_seq_one_letter_code
_entity_poly.pdbx_strand_id
1 'polypeptide(L)'
;MPSTTLTATAVARLRTASVHPDGHLPKVGPRMLRLFVTEKYAYRNDTDGFVLDGQAALEDLNRADDSRPFIITAAGRRAALNRGQIKALTEEIGPDGRLARGVPWPTQQTLARLLLVEFRDEQGNPAPGDGTPFRTGLGTLVAEAAHHTIHPDDVA
;
A
#
# COMPACT_ATOMS: atom_id res chain seq x y z
N MET A 1 13.04 -10.32 -15.10
CA MET A 1 13.40 -9.80 -13.76
C MET A 1 13.00 -10.84 -12.74
N PRO A 2 13.91 -11.38 -11.91
CA PRO A 2 13.51 -12.31 -10.85
C PRO A 2 12.59 -11.58 -9.87
N SER A 3 11.39 -12.10 -9.63
CA SER A 3 10.47 -11.54 -8.65
C SER A 3 11.11 -11.65 -7.27
N THR A 4 11.60 -10.53 -6.72
CA THR A 4 12.14 -10.48 -5.36
C THR A 4 11.05 -10.94 -4.40
N THR A 5 11.13 -12.17 -3.92
CA THR A 5 10.16 -12.67 -2.94
C THR A 5 10.41 -11.97 -1.62
N LEU A 6 9.46 -11.12 -1.21
CA LEU A 6 9.54 -10.44 0.07
C LEU A 6 9.57 -11.45 1.22
N THR A 7 10.47 -11.24 2.17
CA THR A 7 10.47 -12.00 3.42
C THR A 7 9.21 -11.70 4.25
N ALA A 8 8.81 -12.62 5.13
CA ALA A 8 7.68 -12.40 6.03
C ALA A 8 7.85 -11.12 6.87
N THR A 9 9.09 -10.84 7.32
CA THR A 9 9.42 -9.61 8.04
C THR A 9 9.20 -8.37 7.18
N ALA A 10 9.62 -8.39 5.91
CA ALA A 10 9.42 -7.27 5.00
C ALA A 10 7.92 -7.00 4.76
N VAL A 11 7.14 -8.06 4.51
CA VAL A 11 5.67 -7.97 4.39
C VAL A 11 5.04 -7.38 5.66
N ALA A 12 5.47 -7.81 6.84
CA ALA A 12 4.94 -7.29 8.10
C ALA A 12 5.22 -5.77 8.27
N ARG A 13 6.39 -5.28 7.83
CA ARG A 13 6.72 -3.85 7.87
C ARG A 13 5.88 -3.04 6.89
N LEU A 14 5.67 -3.54 5.68
CA LEU A 14 4.76 -2.90 4.72
C LEU A 14 3.32 -2.87 5.25
N ARG A 15 2.84 -3.96 5.86
CA ARG A 15 1.51 -3.97 6.52
C ARG A 15 1.41 -2.94 7.65
N THR A 16 2.46 -2.79 8.44
CA THR A 16 2.52 -1.79 9.51
C THR A 16 2.40 -0.37 8.95
N ALA A 17 3.10 -0.08 7.85
CA ALA A 17 2.99 1.22 7.20
C ALA A 17 1.63 1.43 6.51
N SER A 18 1.03 0.36 5.98
CA SER A 18 -0.30 0.42 5.37
C SER A 18 -1.39 0.87 6.35
N VAL A 19 -1.26 0.56 7.63
CA VAL A 19 -2.24 0.98 8.65
C VAL A 19 -1.92 2.33 9.27
N HIS A 20 -0.76 2.91 8.98
CA HIS A 20 -0.40 4.24 9.47
C HIS A 20 -1.25 5.30 8.74
N PRO A 21 -1.84 6.28 9.45
CA PRO A 21 -2.67 7.33 8.85
C PRO A 21 -1.98 8.04 7.69
N ASP A 22 -0.71 8.41 7.89
CA ASP A 22 0.12 9.08 6.87
C ASP A 22 0.96 8.11 6.02
N GLY A 23 0.79 6.80 6.19
CA GLY A 23 1.55 5.79 5.45
C GLY A 23 3.04 5.69 5.81
N HIS A 24 3.45 6.19 6.97
CA HIS A 24 4.85 6.19 7.39
C HIS A 24 5.39 4.76 7.55
N LEU A 25 6.55 4.51 6.96
CA LEU A 25 7.31 3.30 7.22
C LEU A 25 7.83 3.31 8.67
N PRO A 26 7.71 2.18 9.40
CA PRO A 26 8.40 2.04 10.67
C PRO A 26 9.93 2.06 10.43
N LYS A 27 10.71 2.39 11.47
CA LYS A 27 12.18 2.30 11.39
C LYS A 27 12.59 0.87 11.00
N VAL A 28 13.36 0.76 9.92
CA VAL A 28 13.91 -0.51 9.41
C VAL A 28 15.41 -0.36 9.15
N GLY A 29 16.13 -1.48 9.12
CA GLY A 29 17.56 -1.45 8.83
C GLY A 29 17.85 -0.99 7.38
N PRO A 30 19.06 -0.46 7.10
CA PRO A 30 19.42 0.12 5.81
C PRO A 30 19.19 -0.81 4.62
N ARG A 31 19.46 -2.12 4.79
CA ARG A 31 19.24 -3.12 3.74
C ARG A 31 17.77 -3.26 3.34
N MET A 32 16.86 -3.25 4.31
CA MET A 32 15.43 -3.38 4.06
C MET A 32 14.85 -2.08 3.48
N LEU A 33 15.34 -0.94 3.95
CA LEU A 33 14.96 0.35 3.38
C LEU A 33 15.37 0.45 1.91
N ARG A 34 16.63 0.09 1.60
CA ARG A 34 17.12 0.05 0.21
C ARG A 34 16.24 -0.82 -0.67
N LEU A 35 15.86 -2.01 -0.18
CA LEU A 35 14.92 -2.88 -0.88
C LEU A 35 13.58 -2.17 -1.16
N PHE A 36 12.95 -1.55 -0.16
CA PHE A 36 11.66 -0.89 -0.32
C PHE A 36 11.72 0.28 -1.30
N VAL A 37 12.80 1.04 -1.29
CA VAL A 37 12.97 2.18 -2.19
C VAL A 37 13.28 1.71 -3.62
N THR A 38 14.21 0.76 -3.79
CA THR A 38 14.57 0.22 -5.12
C THR A 38 13.40 -0.48 -5.81
N GLU A 39 12.57 -1.21 -5.06
CA GLU A 39 11.38 -1.88 -5.58
C GLU A 39 10.14 -0.95 -5.65
N LYS A 40 10.32 0.36 -5.43
CA LYS A 40 9.26 1.39 -5.45
C LYS A 40 8.11 1.12 -4.47
N TYR A 41 8.36 0.38 -3.39
CA TYR A 41 7.39 0.14 -2.31
C TYR A 41 7.27 1.32 -1.34
N ALA A 42 8.28 2.18 -1.30
CA ALA A 42 8.25 3.41 -0.53
C ALA A 42 9.05 4.51 -1.21
N TYR A 43 8.72 5.75 -0.86
CA TYR A 43 9.41 6.95 -1.31
C TYR A 43 9.67 7.88 -0.12
N ARG A 44 10.42 8.96 -0.37
CA ARG A 44 10.65 10.04 0.59
C ARG A 44 10.50 11.36 -0.13
N ASN A 45 10.01 12.37 0.56
CA ASN A 45 9.96 13.73 0.02
C ASN A 45 11.17 14.54 0.47
N ASP A 46 11.57 15.49 -0.36
CA ASP A 46 12.49 16.55 0.03
C ASP A 46 11.80 17.60 0.91
N THR A 47 12.46 18.74 1.13
CA THR A 47 11.97 19.79 2.04
C THR A 47 10.80 20.55 1.42
N ASP A 48 10.75 20.61 0.10
CA ASP A 48 9.75 21.32 -0.68
C ASP A 48 8.55 20.42 -1.05
N GLY A 49 8.61 19.14 -0.63
CA GLY A 49 7.55 18.16 -0.83
C GLY A 49 7.67 17.34 -2.11
N PHE A 50 8.76 17.49 -2.88
CA PHE A 50 8.99 16.70 -4.08
C PHE A 50 9.45 15.29 -3.74
N VAL A 51 8.92 14.31 -4.49
CA VAL A 51 9.30 12.90 -4.34
C VAL A 51 10.74 12.72 -4.81
N LEU A 52 11.60 12.29 -3.90
CA LEU A 52 12.98 11.92 -4.20
C LEU A 52 13.02 10.60 -4.96
N ASP A 53 13.89 10.52 -5.95
CA ASP A 53 14.26 9.24 -6.54
C ASP A 53 14.95 8.33 -5.51
N GLY A 54 15.10 7.06 -5.87
CA GLY A 54 15.57 6.07 -4.91
C GLY A 54 17.01 6.28 -4.41
N GLN A 55 17.86 6.88 -5.23
CA GLN A 55 19.25 7.13 -4.84
C GLN A 55 19.33 8.39 -3.97
N ALA A 56 18.65 9.46 -4.37
CA ALA A 56 18.55 10.70 -3.61
C ALA A 56 17.89 10.47 -2.25
N ALA A 57 16.87 9.63 -2.16
CA ALA A 57 16.20 9.29 -0.90
C ALA A 57 17.12 8.55 0.08
N LEU A 58 18.01 7.67 -0.42
CA LEU A 58 18.98 6.95 0.41
C LEU A 58 20.15 7.85 0.83
N GLU A 59 20.58 8.76 -0.04
CA GLU A 59 21.59 9.76 0.28
C GLU A 59 21.08 10.76 1.33
N ASP A 60 19.82 11.19 1.23
CA ASP A 60 19.19 12.10 2.19
C ASP A 60 19.14 11.51 3.60
N LEU A 61 18.89 10.20 3.73
CA LEU A 61 18.95 9.51 5.03
C LEU A 61 20.34 9.61 5.69
N ASN A 62 21.41 9.55 4.89
CA ASN A 62 22.77 9.60 5.42
C ASN A 62 23.18 11.02 5.89
N ARG A 63 22.42 12.06 5.55
CA ARG A 63 22.71 13.46 5.92
C ARG A 63 22.23 13.86 7.33
N ALA A 64 21.91 12.88 8.18
CA ALA A 64 21.60 13.02 9.61
C ALA A 64 20.26 13.71 9.96
N ASP A 65 19.42 14.04 8.97
CA ASP A 65 18.06 14.52 9.23
C ASP A 65 17.06 13.36 9.20
N ASP A 66 16.89 12.70 10.35
CA ASP A 66 15.91 11.62 10.58
C ASP A 66 14.49 12.17 10.82
N SER A 67 14.26 13.48 10.60
CA SER A 67 12.95 14.12 10.84
C SER A 67 11.89 13.74 9.80
N ARG A 68 12.30 13.26 8.61
CA ARG A 68 11.38 12.99 7.50
C ARG A 68 11.15 11.49 7.30
N PRO A 69 9.89 11.02 7.41
CA PRO A 69 9.56 9.62 7.24
C PRO A 69 9.60 9.21 5.77
N PHE A 70 9.88 7.92 5.53
CA PHE A 70 9.55 7.31 4.25
C PHE A 70 8.07 6.94 4.23
N ILE A 71 7.43 7.07 3.08
CA ILE A 71 5.99 6.86 2.88
C ILE A 71 5.77 5.65 1.98
N ILE A 72 4.85 4.76 2.37
CA ILE A 72 4.48 3.58 1.57
C ILE A 72 3.68 3.97 0.32
N THR A 73 4.02 3.37 -0.83
CA THR A 73 3.30 3.55 -2.09
C THR A 73 2.10 2.60 -2.22
N ALA A 74 1.25 2.80 -3.22
CA ALA A 74 0.22 1.82 -3.59
C ALA A 74 0.85 0.46 -3.98
N ALA A 75 2.01 0.46 -4.64
CA ALA A 75 2.76 -0.76 -4.96
C ALA A 75 3.26 -1.48 -3.70
N GLY A 76 3.77 -0.73 -2.71
CA GLY A 76 4.17 -1.30 -1.41
C GLY A 76 2.99 -1.88 -0.63
N ARG A 77 1.85 -1.19 -0.63
CA ARG A 77 0.60 -1.70 -0.04
C ARG A 77 0.15 -2.98 -0.72
N ARG A 78 0.23 -3.05 -2.07
CA ARG A 78 -0.10 -4.25 -2.85
C ARG A 78 0.84 -5.41 -2.54
N ALA A 79 2.14 -5.16 -2.44
CA ALA A 79 3.15 -6.18 -2.13
C ALA A 79 2.96 -6.80 -0.74
N ALA A 80 2.22 -6.13 0.16
CA ALA A 80 1.87 -6.64 1.48
C ALA A 80 0.67 -7.60 1.49
N LEU A 81 -0.02 -7.75 0.35
CA LEU A 81 -1.21 -8.59 0.20
C LEU A 81 -0.86 -10.01 -0.27
N ASN A 82 -1.61 -10.99 0.22
CA ASN A 82 -1.54 -12.35 -0.33
C ASN A 82 -2.41 -12.47 -1.59
N ARG A 83 -2.28 -13.59 -2.30
CA ARG A 83 -3.02 -13.82 -3.56
C ARG A 83 -4.54 -13.71 -3.42
N GLY A 84 -5.11 -14.22 -2.33
CA GLY A 84 -6.55 -14.15 -2.08
C GLY A 84 -7.03 -12.72 -1.85
N GLN A 85 -6.24 -11.90 -1.15
CA GLN A 85 -6.52 -10.48 -0.92
C GLN A 85 -6.41 -9.66 -2.21
N ILE A 86 -5.41 -9.97 -3.05
CA ILE A 86 -5.27 -9.33 -4.37
C ILE A 86 -6.49 -9.67 -5.23
N LYS A 87 -6.83 -10.95 -5.35
CA LYS A 87 -8.00 -11.42 -6.10
C LYS A 87 -9.29 -10.73 -5.62
N ALA A 88 -9.48 -10.63 -4.31
CA ALA A 88 -10.63 -9.97 -3.73
C ALA A 88 -10.75 -8.49 -4.13
N LEU A 89 -9.63 -7.77 -4.29
CA LEU A 89 -9.60 -6.36 -4.67
C LEU A 89 -9.67 -6.10 -6.18
N THR A 90 -9.28 -7.07 -7.00
CA THR A 90 -9.15 -6.89 -8.45
C THR A 90 -10.21 -7.62 -9.26
N GLU A 91 -10.58 -8.83 -8.86
CA GLU A 91 -11.44 -9.73 -9.64
C GLU A 91 -12.82 -9.95 -8.99
N GLU A 92 -12.90 -9.86 -7.66
CA GLU A 92 -14.12 -10.13 -6.90
C GLU A 92 -14.77 -8.83 -6.39
N ILE A 93 -14.79 -7.82 -7.26
CA ILE A 93 -15.41 -6.51 -7.05
C ILE A 93 -16.56 -6.33 -8.03
N GLY A 94 -17.74 -5.99 -7.53
CA GLY A 94 -18.91 -5.62 -8.32
C GLY A 94 -18.76 -4.25 -8.99
N PRO A 95 -19.61 -3.92 -9.97
CA PRO A 95 -19.55 -2.64 -10.69
C PRO A 95 -19.77 -1.42 -9.78
N ASP A 96 -20.42 -1.62 -8.63
CA ASP A 96 -20.65 -0.64 -7.57
C ASP A 96 -19.48 -0.52 -6.57
N GLY A 97 -18.37 -1.24 -6.80
CA GLY A 97 -17.22 -1.27 -5.90
C GLY A 97 -17.38 -2.22 -4.70
N ARG A 98 -18.50 -2.95 -4.61
CA ARG A 98 -18.77 -3.90 -3.53
C ARG A 98 -17.93 -5.16 -3.68
N LEU A 99 -17.42 -5.73 -2.58
CA LEU A 99 -16.79 -7.05 -2.62
C LEU A 99 -17.84 -8.14 -2.84
N ALA A 100 -17.52 -9.14 -3.67
CA ALA A 100 -18.40 -10.26 -3.94
C ALA A 100 -18.73 -11.03 -2.65
N ARG A 101 -19.97 -11.55 -2.55
CA ARG A 101 -20.45 -12.29 -1.36
C ARG A 101 -19.61 -13.53 -1.01
N GLY A 102 -18.88 -14.09 -1.98
CA GLY A 102 -18.02 -15.25 -1.80
C GLY A 102 -16.65 -14.95 -1.16
N VAL A 103 -16.26 -13.68 -1.01
CA VAL A 103 -14.98 -13.34 -0.38
C VAL A 103 -15.03 -13.74 1.10
N PRO A 104 -14.08 -14.55 1.62
CA PRO A 104 -14.10 -14.99 3.01
C PRO A 104 -14.06 -13.81 3.99
N TRP A 105 -14.83 -13.89 5.08
CA TRP A 105 -14.87 -12.86 6.13
C TRP A 105 -13.49 -12.43 6.65
N PRO A 106 -12.52 -13.35 6.91
CA PRO A 106 -11.17 -12.95 7.33
C PRO A 106 -10.42 -12.09 6.30
N THR A 107 -10.66 -12.32 5.01
CA THR A 107 -10.11 -11.51 3.92
C THR A 107 -10.71 -10.12 3.94
N GLN A 108 -12.03 -10.00 4.04
CA GLN A 108 -12.74 -8.72 4.13
C GLN A 108 -12.24 -7.89 5.34
N GLN A 109 -12.18 -8.51 6.51
CA GLN A 109 -11.66 -7.91 7.74
C GLN A 109 -10.22 -7.43 7.61
N THR A 110 -9.35 -8.23 6.98
CA THR A 110 -7.95 -7.82 6.78
C THR A 110 -7.84 -6.65 5.83
N LEU A 111 -8.59 -6.66 4.72
CA LEU A 111 -8.62 -5.55 3.78
C LEU A 111 -9.15 -4.26 4.42
N ALA A 112 -10.14 -4.39 5.32
CA ALA A 112 -10.71 -3.26 6.05
C ALA A 112 -9.70 -2.65 7.03
N ARG A 113 -8.98 -3.50 7.76
CA ARG A 113 -7.88 -3.06 8.64
C ARG A 113 -6.76 -2.35 7.87
N LEU A 114 -6.55 -2.71 6.60
CA LEU A 114 -5.58 -2.07 5.71
C LEU A 114 -6.15 -0.84 4.99
N LEU A 115 -7.38 -0.41 5.31
CA LEU A 115 -8.08 0.73 4.73
C LEU A 115 -8.34 0.61 3.22
N LEU A 116 -8.28 -0.61 2.67
CA LEU A 116 -8.50 -0.89 1.24
C LEU A 116 -9.98 -1.13 0.93
N VAL A 117 -10.73 -1.51 1.95
CA VAL A 117 -12.19 -1.58 1.91
C VAL A 117 -12.75 -0.93 3.17
N GLU A 118 -14.01 -0.52 3.11
CA GLU A 118 -14.77 -0.07 4.27
C GLU A 118 -16.13 -0.74 4.28
N PHE A 119 -16.63 -1.05 5.46
CA PHE A 119 -17.96 -1.62 5.63
C PHE A 119 -18.98 -0.49 5.73
N ARG A 120 -20.04 -0.57 4.92
CA ARG A 120 -21.11 0.43 4.87
C ARG A 120 -22.50 -0.21 5.08
N ASP A 121 -23.41 0.50 5.74
CA ASP A 121 -24.82 0.10 5.85
C ASP A 121 -25.58 0.32 4.53
N GLU A 122 -26.89 0.06 4.52
CA GLU A 122 -27.75 0.25 3.34
C GLU A 122 -27.88 1.72 2.92
N GLN A 123 -27.61 2.65 3.85
CA GLN A 123 -27.64 4.10 3.63
C GLN A 123 -26.26 4.63 3.20
N GLY A 124 -25.24 3.77 3.15
CA GLY A 124 -23.87 4.11 2.77
C GLY A 124 -23.01 4.65 3.90
N ASN A 125 -23.49 4.65 5.15
CA ASN A 125 -22.71 5.12 6.30
C ASN A 125 -21.73 4.03 6.79
N PRO A 126 -20.60 4.39 7.41
CA PRO A 126 -19.68 3.43 8.00
C PRO A 126 -20.37 2.51 9.03
N ALA A 127 -20.28 1.20 8.80
CA ALA A 127 -20.90 0.16 9.63
C ALA A 127 -19.90 -0.98 9.89
N PRO A 128 -18.96 -0.77 10.83
CA PRO A 128 -17.86 -1.72 11.06
C PRO A 128 -18.36 -3.06 11.60
N GLY A 129 -18.16 -4.15 10.84
CA GLY A 129 -18.39 -5.52 11.31
C GLY A 129 -19.78 -6.11 11.01
N ASP A 130 -20.72 -5.30 10.54
CA ASP A 130 -22.06 -5.71 10.12
C ASP A 130 -22.48 -5.16 8.74
N GLY A 131 -21.75 -4.17 8.21
CA GLY A 131 -21.98 -3.59 6.91
C GLY A 131 -21.54 -4.46 5.72
N THR A 132 -21.84 -3.96 4.53
CA THR A 132 -21.34 -4.48 3.27
C THR A 132 -19.97 -3.87 2.94
N PRO A 133 -18.93 -4.66 2.62
CA PRO A 133 -17.61 -4.14 2.26
C PRO A 133 -17.58 -3.53 0.85
N PHE A 134 -17.10 -2.29 0.75
CA PHE A 134 -16.84 -1.56 -0.50
C PHE A 134 -15.37 -1.21 -0.62
N ARG A 135 -14.80 -1.30 -1.83
CA ARG A 135 -13.45 -0.85 -2.12
C ARG A 135 -13.34 0.66 -1.94
N THR A 136 -12.34 1.11 -1.19
CA THR A 136 -12.06 2.55 -1.00
C THR A 136 -11.29 3.10 -2.20
N GLY A 137 -11.14 4.43 -2.27
CA GLY A 137 -10.25 5.07 -3.27
C GLY A 137 -8.81 4.55 -3.18
N LEU A 138 -8.29 4.35 -1.98
CA LEU A 138 -6.99 3.72 -1.77
C LEU A 138 -6.98 2.25 -2.24
N GLY A 139 -8.05 1.51 -1.99
CA GLY A 139 -8.22 0.15 -2.52
C GLY A 139 -8.15 0.10 -4.04
N THR A 140 -8.72 1.09 -4.73
CA THR A 140 -8.62 1.25 -6.20
C THR A 140 -7.17 1.49 -6.63
N LEU A 141 -6.45 2.44 -6.01
CA LEU A 141 -5.04 2.68 -6.32
C LEU A 141 -4.17 1.42 -6.13
N VAL A 142 -4.43 0.65 -5.07
CA VAL A 142 -3.71 -0.61 -4.80
C VAL A 142 -4.07 -1.72 -5.78
N ALA A 143 -5.34 -1.77 -6.23
CA ALA A 143 -5.78 -2.70 -7.26
C ALA A 143 -5.09 -2.39 -8.61
N GLU A 144 -4.90 -1.12 -8.92
CA GLU A 144 -4.32 -0.61 -10.18
C GLU A 144 -2.79 -0.55 -10.17
N ALA A 145 -2.14 -0.57 -9.01
CA ALA A 145 -0.68 -0.49 -8.89
C ALA A 145 0.11 -1.60 -9.61
N ALA A 146 -0.56 -2.65 -10.11
CA ALA A 146 0.07 -3.64 -11.00
C ALA A 146 0.20 -3.17 -12.46
N HIS A 147 -0.54 -2.13 -12.87
CA HIS A 147 -0.56 -1.61 -14.24
C HIS A 147 0.34 -0.39 -14.44
N HIS A 148 0.78 0.26 -13.36
CA HIS A 148 1.71 1.39 -13.43
C HIS A 148 3.15 0.92 -13.27
N THR A 149 3.72 0.47 -14.39
CA THR A 149 5.14 0.74 -14.62
C THR A 149 5.20 2.24 -14.83
N ILE A 150 5.48 3.03 -13.78
CA ILE A 150 5.78 4.47 -13.96
C ILE A 150 6.96 4.51 -14.93
N HIS A 151 6.68 4.91 -16.17
CA HIS A 151 7.71 5.20 -17.14
C HIS A 151 8.37 6.49 -16.66
N PRO A 152 9.71 6.60 -16.68
CA PRO A 152 10.40 7.83 -16.29
C PRO A 152 9.98 9.08 -17.10
N ASP A 153 9.12 8.92 -18.11
CA ASP A 153 8.60 10.00 -18.96
C ASP A 153 7.23 10.56 -18.50
N ASP A 154 6.57 9.98 -17.48
CA ASP A 154 5.26 10.46 -16.99
C ASP A 154 5.35 11.64 -15.99
N VAL A 155 6.54 12.22 -15.85
CA VAL A 155 6.77 13.45 -15.06
C VAL A 155 7.53 14.42 -15.97
N ALA A 156 6.77 15.14 -16.80
CA ALA A 156 7.24 16.29 -17.57
C ALA A 156 6.83 17.59 -16.88
#